data_AF-A0A5B9VZA5-F1
#
_entry.id   AF-A0A5B9VZA5-F1
#
_cell.length_a   1.000
_cell.length_b   1.000
_cell.length_c   1.000
_cell.angle_alpha   90.00
_cell.angle_beta   90.00
_cell.angle_gamma   90.00
#
_symmetry.space_group_name_H-M   'P 1'
#
loop_
_entity.id
_entity.type
_entity.pdbx_description
1 polymer ?
#
loop_
_entity_poly.entity_id
_entity_poly.type
_entity_poly.pdbx_seq_one_letter_code
_entity_poly.pdbx_strand_id
1 'polypeptide(L)'
;MNAEPRPAESPPQPADVPSPAIRRGRPFRLRPWHLVFPIAAVAGLFSLARYFERQRVRHEAIFAAQAGCQENLNALASAMAEYAKTFGHLPPPFQPDPDGKRRESWRATFLPRFGAAAAVGERYDFRKSWDSDENQHHAGDMPALYGCPAYRSVMPEGNASYRMINDLSAIDPAKLPRNAILLIESAGLPLDWRSPFDELSEEQVRSIASPHPSGFGVVLADFTSVRLKDVDRIRTVDGLYVLDEPKSVNP
;
A
#
# COMPACT_ATOMS: atom_id res chain seq x y z
N MET A 1 -70.84 -58.42 95.70
CA MET A 1 -71.37 -57.87 94.43
C MET A 1 -71.01 -56.39 94.40
N ASN A 2 -70.17 -55.82 93.54
CA ASN A 2 -69.16 -56.30 92.61
C ASN A 2 -68.03 -55.26 92.68
N ALA A 3 -66.78 -55.72 92.79
CA ALA A 3 -65.62 -54.86 92.71
C ALA A 3 -65.36 -54.51 91.25
N GLU A 4 -65.27 -53.22 90.94
CA GLU A 4 -65.02 -52.72 89.59
C GLU A 4 -63.50 -52.60 89.37
N PRO A 5 -62.95 -53.09 88.23
CA PRO A 5 -61.51 -53.26 88.05
C PRO A 5 -60.80 -51.94 87.70
N ARG A 6 -59.56 -51.80 88.19
CA ARG A 6 -58.66 -50.66 87.94
C ARG A 6 -58.43 -50.48 86.43
N PRO A 7 -58.50 -49.25 85.89
CA PRO A 7 -58.17 -48.98 84.50
C PRO A 7 -56.67 -49.13 84.23
N ALA A 8 -56.36 -49.69 83.06
CA ALA A 8 -55.02 -50.05 82.62
C ALA A 8 -54.12 -48.83 82.37
N GLU A 9 -52.85 -48.97 82.76
CA GLU A 9 -51.78 -47.99 82.54
C GLU A 9 -51.43 -47.95 81.04
N SER A 10 -51.49 -46.76 80.43
CA SER A 10 -51.22 -46.58 79.00
C SER A 10 -49.70 -46.58 78.71
N PRO A 11 -49.24 -47.16 77.59
CA PRO A 11 -47.83 -47.08 77.19
C PRO A 11 -47.42 -45.64 76.82
N PRO A 12 -46.13 -45.28 76.92
CA PRO A 12 -45.67 -43.90 76.80
C PRO A 12 -45.87 -43.34 75.38
N GLN A 13 -46.25 -42.06 75.30
CA GLN A 13 -46.25 -41.33 74.03
C GLN A 13 -44.81 -41.20 73.49
N PRO A 14 -44.57 -41.46 72.20
CA PRO A 14 -43.27 -41.18 71.58
C PRO A 14 -43.00 -39.68 71.57
N ALA A 15 -41.79 -39.28 71.97
CA ALA A 15 -41.36 -37.89 71.92
C ALA A 15 -41.40 -37.36 70.48
N ASP A 16 -42.00 -36.18 70.28
CA ASP A 16 -42.01 -35.46 69.00
C ASP A 16 -40.57 -35.20 68.52
N VAL A 17 -40.16 -35.86 67.44
CA VAL A 17 -38.94 -35.51 66.72
C VAL A 17 -39.27 -34.30 65.82
N PRO A 18 -38.64 -33.13 66.00
CA PRO A 18 -38.93 -31.99 65.15
C PRO A 18 -38.50 -32.26 63.70
N SER A 19 -39.44 -32.09 62.75
CA SER A 19 -39.18 -32.17 61.32
C SER A 19 -38.09 -31.16 60.90
N PRO A 20 -37.13 -31.54 60.02
CA PRO A 20 -36.08 -30.63 59.59
C PRO A 20 -36.67 -29.48 58.77
N ALA A 21 -36.37 -28.25 59.18
CA ALA A 21 -36.79 -27.04 58.48
C ALA A 21 -36.16 -27.00 57.07
N ILE A 22 -37.01 -27.05 56.04
CA ILE A 22 -36.59 -26.87 54.64
C ILE A 22 -36.10 -25.41 54.48
N ARG A 23 -34.78 -25.20 54.42
CA ARG A 23 -34.20 -23.89 54.08
C ARG A 23 -34.54 -23.55 52.63
N ARG A 24 -35.58 -22.74 52.41
CA ARG A 24 -35.85 -22.15 51.10
C ARG A 24 -34.71 -21.18 50.74
N GLY A 25 -33.92 -21.52 49.73
CA GLY A 25 -32.82 -20.68 49.23
C GLY A 25 -33.33 -19.30 48.79
N ARG A 26 -32.53 -18.25 49.00
CA ARG A 26 -32.85 -16.89 48.54
C ARG A 26 -32.99 -16.88 47.01
N PRO A 27 -34.05 -16.28 46.43
CA PRO A 27 -34.21 -16.23 44.99
C PRO A 27 -33.10 -15.36 44.37
N PHE A 28 -32.42 -15.90 43.36
CA PHE A 28 -31.38 -15.20 42.60
C PHE A 28 -32.03 -14.01 41.89
N ARG A 29 -31.73 -12.77 42.31
CA ARG A 29 -32.25 -11.56 41.66
C ARG A 29 -31.23 -11.04 40.65
N LEU A 30 -31.43 -11.37 39.37
CA LEU A 30 -30.68 -10.79 38.26
C LEU A 30 -30.97 -9.29 38.15
N ARG A 31 -30.03 -8.46 38.57
CA ARG A 31 -30.01 -7.02 38.28
C ARG A 31 -29.62 -6.77 36.81
N PRO A 32 -30.16 -5.71 36.17
CA PRO A 32 -29.91 -5.42 34.75
C PRO A 32 -28.41 -5.26 34.42
N TRP A 33 -27.60 -4.78 35.35
CA TRP A 33 -26.15 -4.67 35.19
C TRP A 33 -25.44 -6.00 34.92
N HIS A 34 -25.97 -7.13 35.39
CA HIS A 34 -25.37 -8.46 35.11
C HIS A 34 -25.48 -8.88 33.65
N LEU A 35 -26.35 -8.25 32.86
CA LEU A 35 -26.46 -8.48 31.41
C LEU A 35 -25.71 -7.41 30.61
N VAL A 36 -25.72 -6.16 31.08
CA VAL A 36 -25.07 -5.03 30.39
C VAL A 36 -23.54 -5.20 30.32
N PHE A 37 -22.89 -5.57 31.43
CA PHE A 37 -21.43 -5.76 31.47
C PHE A 37 -20.91 -6.84 30.51
N PRO A 38 -21.43 -8.09 30.48
CA PRO A 38 -20.94 -9.10 29.56
C PRO A 38 -21.21 -8.74 28.10
N ILE A 39 -22.35 -8.10 27.79
CA ILE A 39 -22.64 -7.64 26.42
C ILE A 39 -21.63 -6.57 25.99
N ALA A 40 -21.34 -5.59 26.84
CA ALA A 40 -20.36 -4.55 26.55
C ALA A 40 -18.95 -5.13 26.39
N ALA A 41 -18.56 -6.10 27.23
CA ALA A 41 -17.27 -6.80 27.12
C ALA A 41 -17.15 -7.58 25.80
N VAL A 42 -18.19 -8.31 25.40
CA VAL A 42 -18.23 -9.05 24.12
C VAL A 42 -18.18 -8.08 22.93
N ALA A 43 -18.92 -6.98 22.97
CA ALA A 43 -18.88 -5.95 21.93
C ALA A 43 -17.51 -5.27 21.82
N GLY A 44 -16.84 -5.03 22.96
CA GLY A 44 -15.48 -4.50 23.02
C GLY A 44 -14.46 -5.48 22.43
N LEU A 45 -14.51 -6.75 22.84
CA LEU A 45 -13.64 -7.81 22.30
C LEU A 45 -13.86 -8.03 20.80
N PHE A 46 -15.12 -7.99 20.34
CA PHE A 46 -15.45 -8.10 18.91
C PHE A 46 -14.93 -6.89 18.11
N SER A 47 -15.07 -5.68 18.65
CA SER A 47 -14.51 -4.46 18.04
C SER A 47 -13.00 -4.52 17.93
N LEU A 48 -12.33 -5.03 18.98
CA LEU A 48 -10.88 -5.22 19.01
C LEU A 48 -10.42 -6.30 18.03
N ALA A 49 -11.12 -7.43 17.96
CA ALA A 49 -10.84 -8.48 16.97
C ALA A 49 -11.02 -7.96 15.55
N ARG A 50 -12.09 -7.21 15.26
CA ARG A 50 -12.30 -6.55 13.96
C ARG A 50 -11.24 -5.49 13.66
N TYR A 51 -10.74 -4.77 14.68
CA TYR A 51 -9.62 -3.85 14.52
C TYR A 51 -8.35 -4.58 14.12
N PHE A 52 -7.96 -5.64 14.85
CA PHE A 52 -6.77 -6.43 14.52
C PHE A 52 -6.88 -7.15 13.18
N GLU A 53 -8.05 -7.68 12.83
CA GLU A 53 -8.31 -8.28 11.52
C GLU A 53 -8.11 -7.26 10.39
N ARG A 54 -8.66 -6.05 10.54
CA ARG A 54 -8.42 -4.95 9.60
C ARG A 54 -6.93 -4.57 9.50
N GLN A 55 -6.19 -4.59 10.61
CA GLN A 55 -4.76 -4.31 10.59
C GLN A 55 -3.96 -5.43 9.90
N ARG A 56 -4.32 -6.70 10.09
CA ARG A 56 -3.65 -7.83 9.42
C ARG A 56 -3.87 -7.80 7.91
N VAL A 57 -5.12 -7.65 7.47
CA VAL A 57 -5.47 -7.55 6.05
C VAL A 57 -4.75 -6.35 5.38
N ARG A 58 -4.60 -5.22 6.09
CA ARG A 58 -3.84 -4.06 5.58
C ARG A 58 -2.37 -4.36 5.38
N HIS A 59 -1.70 -5.01 6.33
CA HIS A 59 -0.28 -5.36 6.17
C HIS A 59 -0.06 -6.35 5.03
N GLU A 60 -0.86 -7.41 4.96
CA GLU A 60 -0.79 -8.40 3.88
C GLU A 60 -1.06 -7.75 2.51
N ALA A 61 -2.04 -6.86 2.42
CA ALA A 61 -2.34 -6.13 1.20
C ALA A 61 -1.17 -5.23 0.76
N ILE A 62 -0.47 -4.57 1.69
CA ILE A 62 0.70 -3.72 1.36
C ILE A 62 1.88 -4.58 0.87
N PHE A 63 2.14 -5.73 1.50
CA PHE A 63 3.19 -6.66 1.06
C PHE A 63 2.87 -7.25 -0.32
N ALA A 64 1.63 -7.70 -0.55
CA ALA A 64 1.20 -8.20 -1.85
C ALA A 64 1.27 -7.10 -2.92
N ALA A 65 0.86 -5.88 -2.59
CA ALA A 65 0.95 -4.75 -3.50
C ALA A 65 2.39 -4.33 -3.79
N GLN A 66 3.34 -4.53 -2.87
CA GLN A 66 4.77 -4.29 -3.10
C GLN A 66 5.33 -5.18 -4.21
N ALA A 67 4.93 -6.45 -4.26
CA ALA A 67 5.35 -7.35 -5.35
C ALA A 67 4.90 -6.79 -6.71
N GLY A 68 3.65 -6.33 -6.82
CA GLY A 68 3.14 -5.68 -8.03
C GLY A 68 3.86 -4.37 -8.38
N CYS A 69 4.24 -3.55 -7.39
CA CYS A 69 5.04 -2.34 -7.66
C CYS A 69 6.44 -2.71 -8.21
N GLN A 70 7.06 -3.74 -7.64
CA GLN A 70 8.36 -4.24 -8.11
C GLN A 70 8.29 -4.85 -9.51
N GLU A 71 7.22 -5.59 -9.82
CA GLU A 71 6.96 -6.13 -11.16
C GLU A 71 6.82 -5.01 -12.19
N ASN A 72 6.04 -3.97 -11.87
CA ASN A 72 5.90 -2.79 -12.73
C ASN A 72 7.24 -2.07 -12.96
N LEU A 73 8.03 -1.84 -11.91
CA LEU A 73 9.38 -1.25 -12.05
C LEU A 73 10.30 -2.10 -12.93
N ASN A 74 10.30 -3.42 -12.75
CA ASN A 74 11.13 -4.32 -13.54
C ASN A 74 10.67 -4.35 -15.02
N ALA A 75 9.37 -4.32 -15.27
CA ALA A 75 8.82 -4.23 -16.62
C ALA A 75 9.22 -2.92 -17.31
N LEU A 76 9.16 -1.78 -16.59
CA LEU A 76 9.63 -0.49 -17.07
C LEU A 76 11.14 -0.49 -17.34
N ALA A 77 11.95 -1.02 -16.41
CA ALA A 77 13.39 -1.15 -16.60
C ALA A 77 13.74 -1.97 -17.84
N SER A 78 13.06 -3.10 -18.05
CA SER A 78 13.21 -3.93 -19.24
C SER A 78 12.79 -3.19 -20.52
N ALA A 79 11.74 -2.37 -20.46
CA ALA A 79 11.30 -1.53 -21.58
C ALA A 79 12.38 -0.55 -22.02
N MET A 80 12.98 0.12 -21.03
CA MET A 80 13.99 1.15 -21.23
C MET A 80 15.31 0.55 -21.70
N ALA A 81 15.66 -0.66 -21.22
CA ALA A 81 16.79 -1.42 -21.72
C ALA A 81 16.63 -1.78 -23.21
N GLU A 82 15.45 -2.27 -23.61
CA GLU A 82 15.18 -2.59 -25.02
C GLU A 82 15.14 -1.35 -25.91
N TYR A 83 14.60 -0.24 -25.39
CA TYR A 83 14.70 1.06 -26.05
C TYR A 83 16.16 1.44 -26.27
N ALA A 84 16.99 1.43 -25.22
CA ALA A 84 18.39 1.81 -25.31
C ALA A 84 19.18 0.92 -26.27
N LYS A 85 18.89 -0.38 -26.30
CA LYS A 85 19.46 -1.31 -27.27
C LYS A 85 19.06 -1.00 -28.70
N THR A 86 17.81 -0.58 -28.92
CA THR A 86 17.27 -0.28 -30.25
C THR A 86 17.77 1.06 -30.80
N PHE A 87 17.79 2.10 -29.97
CA PHE A 87 18.08 3.48 -30.39
C PHE A 87 19.50 3.94 -30.05
N GLY A 88 20.25 3.19 -29.24
CA GLY A 88 21.62 3.52 -28.85
C GLY A 88 21.74 4.60 -27.77
N HIS A 89 20.63 5.03 -27.17
CA HIS A 89 20.59 6.02 -26.08
C HIS A 89 19.40 5.74 -25.15
N LEU A 90 19.45 6.26 -23.91
CA LEU A 90 18.31 6.17 -23.00
C LEU A 90 17.10 6.97 -23.51
N PRO A 91 15.86 6.56 -23.18
CA PRO A 91 14.68 7.33 -23.54
C PRO A 91 14.73 8.71 -22.90
N PRO A 92 14.33 9.78 -23.63
CA PRO A 92 14.19 11.10 -23.04
C PRO A 92 12.98 11.13 -22.10
N PRO A 93 12.97 12.05 -21.10
CA PRO A 93 11.82 12.22 -20.19
C PRO A 93 10.56 12.69 -20.90
N PHE A 94 10.72 13.36 -22.04
CA PHE A 94 9.63 13.82 -22.90
C PHE A 94 10.11 13.94 -24.35
N GLN A 95 9.17 13.96 -25.29
CA GLN A 95 9.47 14.35 -26.67
C GLN A 95 9.01 15.78 -26.93
N PRO A 96 9.86 16.64 -27.53
CA PRO A 96 9.46 18.00 -27.88
C PRO A 96 8.60 18.02 -29.17
N ASP A 97 7.78 19.06 -29.30
CA ASP A 97 7.15 19.48 -30.55
C ASP A 97 8.13 20.33 -31.40
N PRO A 98 7.74 20.76 -32.63
CA PRO A 98 8.59 21.59 -33.47
C PRO A 98 9.00 22.94 -32.85
N ASP A 99 8.23 23.46 -31.88
CA ASP A 99 8.49 24.71 -31.18
C ASP A 99 9.33 24.50 -29.89
N GLY A 100 9.73 23.26 -29.60
CA GLY A 100 10.50 22.88 -28.42
C GLY A 100 9.67 22.70 -27.14
N LYS A 101 8.33 22.78 -27.21
CA LYS A 101 7.48 22.50 -26.05
C LYS A 101 7.37 20.99 -25.84
N ARG A 102 7.17 20.58 -24.58
CA ARG A 102 7.02 19.16 -24.24
C ARG A 102 5.70 18.62 -24.78
N ARG A 103 5.76 17.85 -25.87
CA ARG A 103 4.59 17.28 -26.53
C ARG A 103 4.04 16.10 -25.74
N GLU A 104 4.90 15.15 -25.37
CA GLU A 104 4.49 13.87 -24.80
C GLU A 104 5.48 13.38 -23.74
N SER A 105 4.96 12.71 -22.71
CA SER A 105 5.77 12.06 -21.67
C SER A 105 6.47 10.81 -22.20
N TRP A 106 7.60 10.44 -21.61
CA TRP A 106 8.25 9.14 -21.82
C TRP A 106 7.28 7.95 -21.67
N ARG A 107 6.25 8.09 -20.84
CA ARG A 107 5.20 7.07 -20.67
C ARG A 107 4.41 6.84 -21.96
N ALA A 108 4.16 7.87 -22.76
CA ALA A 108 3.50 7.71 -24.05
C ALA A 108 4.33 6.83 -25.01
N THR A 109 5.65 7.00 -25.00
CA THR A 109 6.59 6.22 -25.84
C THR A 109 6.43 4.70 -25.66
N PHE A 110 6.07 4.26 -24.45
CA PHE A 110 5.94 2.84 -24.14
C PHE A 110 4.50 2.30 -24.27
N LEU A 111 3.48 3.15 -24.43
CA LEU A 111 2.09 2.70 -24.54
C LEU A 111 1.89 1.57 -25.57
N PRO A 112 2.39 1.66 -26.82
CA PRO A 112 2.12 0.64 -27.84
C PRO A 112 2.78 -0.71 -27.55
N ARG A 113 3.67 -0.80 -26.55
CA ARG A 113 4.55 -1.96 -26.33
C ARG A 113 4.07 -2.90 -25.22
N PHE A 114 3.13 -2.49 -24.36
CA PHE A 114 2.77 -3.25 -23.16
C PHE A 114 1.29 -3.59 -23.08
N GLY A 115 0.92 -4.86 -23.31
CA GLY A 115 -0.37 -5.46 -22.91
C GLY A 115 -1.57 -4.50 -22.92
N ALA A 116 -2.15 -4.22 -21.75
CA ALA A 116 -3.29 -3.31 -21.59
C ALA A 116 -2.99 -1.83 -21.90
N ALA A 117 -1.73 -1.38 -21.81
CA ALA A 117 -1.33 -0.03 -22.22
C ALA A 117 -1.40 0.16 -23.75
N ALA A 118 -1.27 -0.92 -24.54
CA ALA A 118 -1.36 -0.86 -25.99
C ALA A 118 -2.75 -0.38 -26.46
N ALA A 119 -3.81 -0.81 -25.78
CA ALA A 119 -5.18 -0.37 -26.08
C ALA A 119 -5.41 1.13 -25.83
N VAL A 120 -4.68 1.73 -24.87
CA VAL A 120 -4.68 3.18 -24.67
C VAL A 120 -3.87 3.85 -25.78
N GLY A 121 -2.70 3.29 -26.11
CA GLY A 121 -1.85 3.76 -27.20
C GLY A 121 -2.53 3.79 -28.58
N GLU A 122 -3.45 2.88 -28.87
CA GLU A 122 -4.23 2.88 -30.11
C GLU A 122 -5.15 4.11 -30.26
N ARG A 123 -5.57 4.70 -29.14
CA ARG A 123 -6.49 5.85 -29.12
C ARG A 123 -5.78 7.18 -28.88
N TYR A 124 -4.57 7.14 -28.32
CA TYR A 124 -3.78 8.33 -27.98
C TYR A 124 -3.17 8.97 -29.26
N ASP A 125 -3.37 10.28 -29.49
CA ASP A 125 -2.79 10.96 -30.65
C ASP A 125 -1.40 11.52 -30.31
N PHE A 126 -0.37 10.74 -30.63
CA PHE A 126 1.05 11.08 -30.41
C PHE A 126 1.53 12.34 -31.16
N ARG A 127 0.76 12.84 -32.13
CA ARG A 127 1.11 14.06 -32.88
C ARG A 127 0.65 15.33 -32.17
N LYS A 128 -0.24 15.21 -31.18
CA LYS A 128 -0.78 16.34 -30.41
C LYS A 128 -0.08 16.45 -29.05
N SER A 129 -0.22 17.61 -28.41
CA SER A 129 0.27 17.79 -27.04
C SER A 129 -0.49 16.87 -26.08
N TRP A 130 0.17 16.50 -24.98
CA TRP A 130 -0.38 15.64 -23.95
C TRP A 130 -1.63 16.21 -23.28
N ASP A 131 -1.76 17.54 -23.30
CA ASP A 131 -2.86 18.34 -22.75
C ASP A 131 -3.84 18.84 -23.82
N SER A 132 -3.76 18.36 -25.07
CA SER A 132 -4.75 18.68 -26.10
C SER A 132 -6.14 18.16 -25.72
N ASP A 133 -7.20 18.79 -26.21
CA ASP A 133 -8.58 18.37 -25.92
C ASP A 133 -8.79 16.88 -26.21
N GLU A 134 -8.19 16.33 -27.26
CA GLU A 134 -8.27 14.91 -27.61
C GLU A 134 -7.56 14.03 -26.59
N ASN A 135 -6.32 14.35 -26.23
CA ASN A 135 -5.54 13.57 -25.27
C ASN A 135 -6.06 13.73 -23.84
N GLN A 136 -6.76 14.83 -23.54
CA GLN A 136 -7.39 15.10 -22.24
C GLN A 136 -8.39 14.03 -21.81
N HIS A 137 -9.08 13.39 -22.76
CA HIS A 137 -10.06 12.34 -22.47
C HIS A 137 -9.43 11.07 -21.86
N HIS A 138 -8.12 10.86 -22.03
CA HIS A 138 -7.39 9.72 -21.48
C HIS A 138 -6.91 9.90 -20.03
N ALA A 139 -7.34 10.94 -19.32
CA ALA A 139 -6.92 11.19 -17.93
C ALA A 139 -7.19 9.99 -17.01
N GLY A 140 -8.36 9.36 -17.17
CA GLY A 140 -8.76 8.17 -16.41
C GLY A 140 -8.20 6.85 -16.95
N ASP A 141 -7.62 6.84 -18.15
CA ASP A 141 -7.15 5.64 -18.85
C ASP A 141 -5.71 5.26 -18.43
N MET A 142 -5.25 5.64 -17.25
CA MET A 142 -3.87 5.36 -16.83
C MET A 142 -3.58 3.85 -16.81
N PRO A 143 -2.61 3.37 -17.61
CA PRO A 143 -2.20 1.98 -17.54
C PRO A 143 -1.66 1.62 -16.15
N ALA A 144 -2.05 0.44 -15.65
CA ALA A 144 -1.61 -0.06 -14.35
C ALA A 144 -0.07 -0.13 -14.23
N LEU A 145 0.63 -0.26 -15.37
CA LEU A 145 2.10 -0.24 -15.46
C LEU A 145 2.73 1.03 -14.87
N TYR A 146 2.05 2.19 -14.95
CA TYR A 146 2.59 3.47 -14.46
C TYR A 146 2.24 3.78 -13.01
N GLY A 147 1.39 2.96 -12.38
CA GLY A 147 1.02 3.08 -10.98
C GLY A 147 1.66 1.99 -10.12
N CYS A 148 2.04 2.33 -8.90
CA CYS A 148 2.32 1.34 -7.88
C CYS A 148 0.98 0.93 -7.24
N PRO A 149 0.56 -0.35 -7.29
CA PRO A 149 -0.70 -0.79 -6.70
C PRO A 149 -0.91 -0.39 -5.24
N ALA A 150 0.16 -0.29 -4.45
CA ALA A 150 0.08 0.14 -3.06
C ALA A 150 -0.32 1.61 -2.89
N TYR A 151 -0.11 2.44 -3.92
CA TYR A 151 -0.36 3.88 -3.85
C TYR A 151 -1.78 4.27 -4.28
N ARG A 152 -2.60 3.31 -4.75
CA ARG A 152 -3.98 3.56 -5.21
C ARG A 152 -4.89 4.22 -4.16
N SER A 153 -4.59 4.05 -2.87
CA SER A 153 -5.35 4.66 -1.78
C SER A 153 -4.83 6.02 -1.31
N VAL A 154 -3.62 6.41 -1.74
CA VAL A 154 -2.92 7.63 -1.29
C VAL A 154 -2.60 8.59 -2.43
N MET A 155 -2.87 8.21 -3.69
CA MET A 155 -2.70 9.02 -4.88
C MET A 155 -4.06 9.20 -5.58
N PRO A 156 -4.33 10.38 -6.17
CA PRO A 156 -5.53 10.56 -6.98
C PRO A 156 -5.54 9.61 -8.18
N GLU A 157 -6.74 9.28 -8.67
CA GLU A 157 -6.89 8.49 -9.90
C GLU A 157 -6.20 9.18 -11.09
N GLY A 158 -5.68 8.39 -12.03
CA GLY A 158 -4.94 8.91 -13.19
C GLY A 158 -3.54 9.45 -12.89
N ASN A 159 -3.04 9.31 -11.66
CA ASN A 159 -1.70 9.81 -11.30
C ASN A 159 -0.64 8.69 -11.28
N ALA A 160 0.45 8.91 -12.01
CA ALA A 160 1.57 8.00 -12.07
C ALA A 160 2.36 7.98 -10.75
N SER A 161 2.95 6.81 -10.44
CA SER A 161 3.79 6.61 -9.26
C SER A 161 5.28 6.59 -9.58
N TYR A 162 5.65 6.31 -10.82
CA TYR A 162 7.05 6.22 -11.26
C TYR A 162 7.41 7.45 -12.08
N ARG A 163 8.49 8.14 -11.73
CA ARG A 163 8.95 9.36 -12.40
C ARG A 163 10.36 9.22 -12.96
N MET A 164 10.61 9.83 -14.11
CA MET A 164 11.95 9.93 -14.71
C MET A 164 12.61 11.25 -14.29
N ILE A 165 13.44 11.19 -13.24
CA ILE A 165 13.93 12.42 -12.56
C ILE A 165 15.24 12.98 -13.10
N ASN A 166 15.92 12.22 -13.97
CA ASN A 166 17.10 12.68 -14.69
C ASN A 166 16.83 12.59 -16.20
N ASP A 167 17.28 13.60 -16.95
CA ASP A 167 17.44 13.45 -18.39
C ASP A 167 18.81 12.86 -18.69
N LEU A 168 18.82 11.54 -18.90
CA LEU A 168 20.02 10.79 -19.24
C LEU A 168 20.16 10.56 -20.75
N SER A 169 19.19 11.02 -21.55
CA SER A 169 19.12 10.72 -22.99
C SER A 169 20.20 11.43 -23.80
N ALA A 170 20.63 12.61 -23.33
CA ALA A 170 21.68 13.41 -23.95
C ALA A 170 23.11 12.97 -23.57
N ILE A 171 23.25 12.04 -22.62
CA ILE A 171 24.55 11.58 -22.14
C ILE A 171 25.03 10.41 -23.00
N ASP A 172 26.27 10.48 -23.47
CA ASP A 172 26.94 9.37 -24.15
C ASP A 172 26.87 8.10 -23.27
N PRO A 173 26.31 6.98 -23.76
CA PRO A 173 26.22 5.73 -23.00
C PRO A 173 27.54 5.29 -22.36
N ALA A 174 28.68 5.57 -23.00
CA ALA A 174 30.00 5.21 -22.46
C ALA A 174 30.41 6.05 -21.22
N LYS A 175 29.80 7.22 -21.04
CA LYS A 175 30.05 8.16 -19.94
C LYS A 175 28.94 8.17 -18.90
N LEU A 176 27.91 7.35 -19.11
CA LEU A 176 26.72 7.35 -18.26
C LEU A 176 27.07 6.83 -16.86
N PRO A 177 26.84 7.61 -15.79
CA PRO A 177 27.01 7.14 -14.43
C PRO A 177 26.02 6.01 -14.14
N ARG A 178 26.51 4.79 -13.96
CA ARG A 178 25.65 3.59 -13.75
C ARG A 178 24.73 3.71 -12.54
N ASN A 179 25.14 4.47 -11.53
CA ASN A 179 24.37 4.72 -10.31
C ASN A 179 23.44 5.94 -10.41
N ALA A 180 23.35 6.64 -11.55
CA ALA A 180 22.32 7.65 -11.74
C ALA A 180 20.93 7.03 -11.74
N ILE A 181 19.99 7.72 -11.10
CA ILE A 181 18.61 7.26 -10.99
C ILE A 181 17.89 7.59 -12.28
N LEU A 182 17.43 6.57 -12.99
CA LEU A 182 16.57 6.72 -14.16
C LEU A 182 15.11 6.88 -13.74
N LEU A 183 14.60 5.97 -12.90
CA LEU A 183 13.23 6.06 -12.36
C LEU A 183 13.21 6.05 -10.84
N ILE A 184 12.22 6.73 -10.27
CA ILE A 184 11.92 6.70 -8.83
C ILE A 184 10.43 6.49 -8.60
N GLU A 185 10.09 5.66 -7.62
CA GLU A 185 8.76 5.62 -6.99
C GLU A 185 8.56 6.87 -6.14
N SER A 186 7.66 7.76 -6.54
CA SER A 186 7.39 9.03 -5.86
C SER A 186 6.00 9.03 -5.19
N ALA A 187 5.85 8.27 -4.10
CA ALA A 187 4.59 8.26 -3.36
C ALA A 187 4.29 9.65 -2.78
N GLY A 188 3.02 10.07 -2.85
CA GLY A 188 2.57 11.35 -2.28
C GLY A 188 2.90 12.59 -3.12
N LEU A 189 3.46 12.43 -4.31
CA LEU A 189 3.71 13.50 -5.28
C LEU A 189 2.86 13.28 -6.53
N PRO A 190 1.60 13.75 -6.57
CA PRO A 190 0.69 13.59 -7.70
C PRO A 190 1.31 14.11 -9.00
N LEU A 191 1.24 13.29 -10.03
CA LEU A 191 1.60 13.63 -11.39
C LEU A 191 0.61 12.94 -12.32
N ASP A 192 -0.17 13.70 -13.09
CA ASP A 192 -1.00 13.15 -14.17
C ASP A 192 -0.13 12.25 -15.05
N TRP A 193 -0.58 11.02 -15.31
CA TRP A 193 0.23 10.03 -16.02
C TRP A 193 0.65 10.46 -17.43
N ARG A 194 -0.01 11.42 -18.05
CA ARG A 194 0.35 11.94 -19.38
C ARG A 194 1.35 13.08 -19.31
N SER A 195 1.53 13.67 -18.13
CA SER A 195 2.36 14.83 -17.91
C SER A 195 3.83 14.55 -18.26
N PRO A 196 4.49 15.39 -19.07
CA PRO A 196 5.91 15.28 -19.39
C PRO A 196 6.81 16.00 -18.37
N PHE A 197 6.29 16.38 -17.21
CA PHE A 197 6.99 17.16 -16.19
C PHE A 197 7.42 16.27 -15.02
N ASP A 198 8.29 15.31 -15.31
CA ASP A 198 8.74 14.29 -14.37
C ASP A 198 9.78 14.80 -13.35
N GLU A 199 10.36 15.98 -13.55
CA GLU A 199 11.43 16.51 -12.70
C GLU A 199 10.95 16.78 -11.27
N LEU A 200 11.86 16.55 -10.33
CA LEU A 200 11.66 16.82 -8.91
C LEU A 200 12.72 17.80 -8.41
N SER A 201 12.31 18.72 -7.54
CA SER A 201 13.26 19.49 -6.73
C SER A 201 13.89 18.60 -5.66
N GLU A 202 15.05 19.00 -5.11
CA GLU A 202 15.68 18.25 -4.02
C GLU A 202 14.76 18.14 -2.79
N GLU A 203 13.97 19.17 -2.50
CA GLU A 203 12.99 19.16 -1.42
C GLU A 203 11.91 18.10 -1.68
N GLN A 204 11.41 18.02 -2.92
CA GLN A 204 10.43 17.00 -3.29
C GLN A 204 11.03 15.59 -3.18
N VAL A 205 12.26 15.37 -3.67
CA VAL A 205 12.96 14.09 -3.50
C VAL A 205 13.06 13.74 -2.02
N ARG A 206 13.45 14.70 -1.16
CA ARG A 206 13.56 14.48 0.29
C ARG A 206 12.22 14.20 0.98
N SER A 207 11.12 14.66 0.39
CA SER A 207 9.77 14.41 0.91
C SER A 207 9.20 13.04 0.53
N ILE A 208 9.86 12.29 -0.36
CA ILE A 208 9.41 10.96 -0.78
C ILE A 208 9.40 10.03 0.43
N ALA A 209 8.21 9.54 0.76
CA ALA A 209 7.99 8.50 1.75
C ALA A 209 7.38 7.28 1.06
N SER A 210 7.57 6.09 1.63
CA SER A 210 6.97 4.87 1.11
C SER A 210 6.18 4.14 2.18
N PRO A 211 4.93 3.71 1.90
CA PRO A 211 4.21 2.76 2.75
C PRO A 211 4.80 1.35 2.69
N HIS A 212 5.74 1.08 1.78
CA HIS A 212 6.34 -0.24 1.63
C HIS A 212 7.31 -0.55 2.78
N PRO A 213 7.23 -1.74 3.39
CA PRO A 213 8.16 -2.15 4.43
C PRO A 213 9.61 -2.16 3.98
N SER A 214 9.89 -2.37 2.69
CA SER A 214 11.24 -2.34 2.11
C SER A 214 11.67 -0.94 1.61
N GLY A 215 10.82 0.08 1.76
CA GLY A 215 11.05 1.43 1.23
C GLY A 215 10.63 1.57 -0.24
N PHE A 216 10.92 2.69 -0.89
CA PHE A 216 10.52 2.97 -2.28
C PHE A 216 11.53 2.39 -3.28
N GLY A 217 11.06 2.06 -4.48
CA GLY A 217 11.89 1.54 -5.57
C GLY A 217 12.52 2.64 -6.43
N VAL A 218 13.73 2.39 -6.90
CA VAL A 218 14.42 3.15 -7.94
C VAL A 218 14.93 2.22 -9.03
N VAL A 219 15.02 2.72 -10.26
CA VAL A 219 15.73 2.07 -11.36
C VAL A 219 16.93 2.92 -11.71
N LEU A 220 18.10 2.31 -11.79
CA LEU A 220 19.35 2.99 -12.12
C LEU A 220 19.58 3.02 -13.64
N ALA A 221 20.55 3.82 -14.06
CA ALA A 221 21.00 3.96 -15.45
C ALA A 221 21.42 2.65 -16.12
N ASP A 222 21.84 1.65 -15.33
CA ASP A 222 22.15 0.29 -15.81
C ASP A 222 20.94 -0.67 -15.78
N PHE A 223 19.73 -0.14 -15.56
CA PHE A 223 18.46 -0.85 -15.46
C PHE A 223 18.31 -1.75 -14.24
N THR A 224 19.22 -1.69 -13.28
CA THR A 224 19.07 -2.37 -11.99
C THR A 224 17.99 -1.68 -11.17
N SER A 225 17.08 -2.47 -10.59
CA SER A 225 16.09 -1.96 -9.63
C SER A 225 16.57 -2.18 -8.19
N VAL A 226 16.46 -1.15 -7.35
CA VAL A 226 16.89 -1.16 -5.95
C VAL A 226 15.77 -0.56 -5.10
N ARG A 227 15.55 -1.08 -3.88
CA ARG A 227 14.64 -0.46 -2.91
C ARG A 227 15.42 0.27 -1.83
N LEU A 228 14.98 1.48 -1.50
CA LEU A 228 15.62 2.39 -0.57
C LEU A 228 14.67 2.68 0.60
N LYS A 229 15.14 2.48 1.83
CA LYS A 229 14.36 2.72 3.06
C LYS A 229 14.04 4.20 3.26
N ASP A 230 14.95 5.05 2.83
CA ASP A 230 14.95 6.49 2.96
C ASP A 230 15.71 7.12 1.78
N VAL A 231 15.69 8.44 1.74
CA VAL A 231 16.30 9.25 0.67
C VAL A 231 17.76 9.58 0.95
N ASP A 232 18.33 9.17 2.07
CA ASP A 232 19.64 9.65 2.55
C ASP A 232 20.80 9.25 1.64
N ARG A 233 20.58 8.19 0.84
CA ARG A 233 21.54 7.69 -0.15
C ARG A 233 21.42 8.38 -1.51
N ILE A 234 20.44 9.25 -1.72
CA ILE A 234 20.27 10.00 -2.97
C ILE A 234 21.03 11.31 -2.85
N ARG A 235 21.93 11.57 -3.79
CA ARG A 235 22.69 12.82 -3.88
C ARG A 235 22.57 13.44 -5.26
N THR A 236 22.85 14.74 -5.32
CA THR A 236 23.00 15.45 -6.58
C THR A 236 24.48 15.56 -6.93
N VAL A 237 24.90 15.02 -8.07
CA VAL A 237 26.27 15.12 -8.61
C VAL A 237 26.17 15.59 -10.05
N ASP A 238 26.82 16.70 -10.36
CA ASP A 238 26.78 17.34 -11.70
C ASP A 238 25.36 17.56 -12.24
N GLY A 239 24.41 17.88 -11.35
CA GLY A 239 23.00 18.10 -11.69
C GLY A 239 22.17 16.82 -11.87
N LEU A 240 22.75 15.65 -11.63
CA LEU A 240 22.06 14.35 -11.69
C LEU A 240 21.79 13.79 -10.30
N TYR A 241 20.61 13.23 -10.10
CA TYR A 241 20.33 12.40 -8.93
C TYR A 241 21.03 11.04 -9.06
N VAL A 242 21.96 10.75 -8.16
CA VAL A 242 22.74 9.51 -8.12
C VAL A 242 22.52 8.78 -6.80
N LEU A 243 22.62 7.46 -6.84
CA LEU A 243 22.60 6.61 -5.66
C LEU A 243 24.02 6.38 -5.13
N ASP A 244 24.26 6.71 -3.87
CA ASP A 244 25.51 6.37 -3.20
C ASP A 244 25.74 4.85 -3.16
N GLU A 245 26.98 4.44 -3.41
CA GLU A 245 27.42 3.08 -3.12
C GLU A 245 27.17 2.77 -1.64
N PRO A 246 26.68 1.57 -1.31
CA PRO A 246 26.58 1.17 0.09
C PRO A 246 27.97 1.30 0.73
N LYS A 247 28.07 1.99 1.87
CA LYS A 247 29.32 2.03 2.64
C LYS A 247 29.76 0.58 2.82
N SER A 248 30.94 0.23 2.31
CA SER A 248 31.51 -1.10 2.58
C SER A 248 31.55 -1.28 4.08
N VAL A 249 30.76 -2.24 4.59
CA VAL A 249 30.95 -2.72 5.95
C VAL A 249 32.33 -3.35 5.93
N ASN A 250 33.34 -2.65 6.47
CA ASN A 250 34.66 -3.24 6.62
C ASN A 250 34.48 -4.55 7.41
N PRO A 251 35.06 -5.66 6.94
CA PRO A 251 34.94 -6.97 7.57
C PRO A 251 35.52 -6.98 8.98
#